data_AF-A0A9P6PE17-F1
#
_entry.id   AF-A0A9P6PE17-F1
#
_cell.length_a   1.000
_cell.length_b   1.000
_cell.length_c   1.000
_cell.angle_alpha   90.00
_cell.angle_beta   90.00
_cell.angle_gamma   90.00
#
_symmetry.space_group_name_H-M   'P 1'
#
loop_
_entity.id
_entity.type
_entity.pdbx_description
1 polymer ?
#
loop_
_entity_poly.entity_id
_entity_poly.type
_entity_poly.pdbx_seq_one_letter_code
_entity_poly.pdbx_strand_id
1 'polypeptide(L)'
;MPVSPLVQIEGLPMTVTMEDIRKLAREAFPQGDKSIREICFRRTPEFTFTGSCIVHMTSPETAKSLIDYSHRRLLGGNLMKVNYVSMKSGEPGEALNKFRSPELMSVADPVSAASRSVVIVGFPQKTTVDIVMGYLRTKNFFPIESVPDSVVPLRTKSMAVVSKFLVKFESESEAWRCVRTFHNADYTWKKYGENLKLQVSVVY
;
A
#
# COMPACT_ATOMS: atom_id res chain seq x y z
N MET A 1 -11.66 25.62 -14.19
CA MET A 1 -11.62 24.19 -13.78
C MET A 1 -11.77 24.12 -12.28
N PRO A 2 -12.48 23.13 -11.70
CA PRO A 2 -12.58 23.00 -10.25
C PRO A 2 -11.19 22.75 -9.67
N VAL A 3 -10.73 23.67 -8.83
CA VAL A 3 -9.43 23.56 -8.16
C VAL A 3 -9.62 22.71 -6.92
N SER A 4 -8.96 21.56 -6.87
CA SER A 4 -9.10 20.58 -5.79
C SER A 4 -7.72 20.33 -5.17
N PRO A 5 -7.59 20.23 -3.83
CA PRO A 5 -6.34 19.85 -3.19
C PRO A 5 -6.01 18.35 -3.40
N LEU A 6 -6.93 17.55 -3.97
CA LEU A 6 -6.69 16.16 -4.30
C LEU A 6 -6.20 16.01 -5.75
N VAL A 7 -5.07 15.34 -5.89
CA VAL A 7 -4.44 15.02 -7.17
C VAL A 7 -4.45 13.52 -7.38
N GLN A 8 -4.88 13.07 -8.56
CA GLN A 8 -4.75 11.68 -8.98
C GLN A 8 -3.56 11.56 -9.93
N ILE A 9 -2.66 10.64 -9.61
CA ILE A 9 -1.53 10.24 -10.45
C ILE A 9 -1.82 8.83 -10.98
N GLU A 10 -1.85 8.69 -12.30
CA GLU A 10 -2.01 7.42 -13.02
C GLU A 10 -0.75 7.10 -13.82
N GLY A 11 -0.56 5.82 -14.15
CA GLY A 11 0.61 5.38 -14.92
C GLY A 11 1.86 5.20 -14.06
N LEU A 12 1.71 4.95 -12.76
CA LEU A 12 2.84 4.67 -11.87
C LEU A 12 3.38 3.26 -12.09
N PRO A 13 4.70 3.04 -11.99
CA PRO A 13 5.28 1.70 -12.01
C PRO A 13 4.86 0.89 -10.78
N MET A 14 4.84 -0.44 -10.91
CA MET A 14 4.46 -1.34 -9.81
C MET A 14 5.42 -1.30 -8.61
N THR A 15 6.61 -0.75 -8.82
CA THR A 15 7.67 -0.59 -7.81
C THR A 15 7.63 0.79 -7.15
N VAL A 16 6.66 1.64 -7.49
CA VAL A 16 6.55 2.98 -6.89
C VAL A 16 6.37 2.89 -5.38
N THR A 17 7.06 3.77 -4.66
CA THR A 17 6.96 3.92 -3.21
C THR A 17 6.41 5.30 -2.86
N MET A 18 6.01 5.49 -1.60
CA MET A 18 5.66 6.83 -1.10
C MET A 18 6.79 7.84 -1.29
N GLU A 19 8.04 7.39 -1.17
CA GLU A 19 9.21 8.27 -1.26
C GLU A 19 9.40 8.80 -2.68
N ASP A 20 9.05 8.01 -3.70
CA ASP A 20 9.09 8.47 -5.09
C ASP A 20 8.06 9.59 -5.34
N ILE A 21 6.88 9.50 -4.74
CA ILE A 21 5.86 10.55 -4.79
C ILE A 21 6.31 11.80 -4.03
N ARG A 22 6.95 11.65 -2.87
CA ARG A 22 7.52 12.78 -2.12
C ARG A 22 8.66 13.45 -2.88
N LYS A 23 9.54 12.69 -3.54
CA LYS A 23 10.60 13.22 -4.41
C LYS A 23 9.98 14.00 -5.58
N LEU A 24 8.98 13.44 -6.24
CA LEU A 24 8.26 14.11 -7.32
C LEU A 24 7.70 15.48 -6.87
N ALA A 25 7.11 15.55 -5.68
CA ALA A 25 6.62 16.81 -5.13
C ALA A 25 7.75 17.79 -4.78
N ARG A 26 8.88 17.31 -4.21
CA ARG A 26 10.06 18.14 -3.92
C ARG A 26 10.67 18.77 -5.17
N GLU A 27 10.64 18.07 -6.30
CA GLU A 27 11.12 18.61 -7.56
C GLU A 27 10.13 19.62 -8.19
N ALA A 28 8.83 19.45 -7.94
CA ALA A 28 7.81 20.33 -8.48
C ALA A 28 7.83 21.74 -7.87
N PHE A 29 8.08 21.85 -6.56
CA PHE A 29 8.15 23.13 -5.86
C PHE A 29 8.84 23.02 -4.48
N PRO A 30 9.34 24.14 -3.91
CA PRO A 30 10.01 24.13 -2.61
C PRO A 30 9.11 23.57 -1.50
N GLN A 31 9.65 22.66 -0.68
CA GLN A 31 8.92 21.98 0.41
C GLN A 31 7.69 21.16 -0.07
N GLY A 32 7.73 20.63 -1.29
CA GLY A 32 6.62 19.84 -1.82
C GLY A 32 6.29 18.58 -1.05
N ASP A 33 7.27 17.90 -0.47
CA ASP A 33 7.06 16.77 0.45
C ASP A 33 6.27 17.16 1.70
N LYS A 34 6.57 18.32 2.30
CA LYS A 34 5.85 18.84 3.48
C LYS A 34 4.43 19.30 3.17
N SER A 35 4.16 19.58 1.91
CA SER A 35 2.83 19.97 1.42
C SER A 35 1.93 18.78 1.14
N ILE A 36 2.43 17.55 1.29
CA ILE A 36 1.61 16.33 1.18
C ILE A 36 1.06 16.00 2.56
N ARG A 37 -0.27 16.04 2.70
CA ARG A 37 -0.97 15.54 3.89
C ARG A 37 -1.05 14.03 3.91
N GLU A 38 -1.35 13.44 2.75
CA GLU A 38 -1.55 12.00 2.65
C GLU A 38 -1.31 11.49 1.22
N ILE A 39 -0.85 10.23 1.11
CA ILE A 39 -0.74 9.49 -0.15
C ILE A 39 -1.53 8.20 0.01
N CYS A 40 -2.43 7.92 -0.92
CA CYS A 40 -3.23 6.70 -0.93
C CYS A 40 -3.04 5.96 -2.25
N PHE A 41 -2.41 4.79 -2.21
CA PHE A 41 -2.23 3.94 -3.38
C PHE A 41 -3.49 3.10 -3.63
N ARG A 42 -4.02 3.18 -4.86
CA ARG A 42 -5.26 2.48 -5.21
C ARG A 42 -4.96 1.01 -5.52
N ARG A 43 -5.79 0.14 -4.95
CA ARG A 43 -5.69 -1.32 -5.11
C ARG A 43 -6.97 -1.91 -5.67
N THR A 44 -6.84 -3.04 -6.36
CA THR A 44 -7.98 -3.86 -6.80
C THR A 44 -8.58 -4.62 -5.60
N PRO A 45 -9.77 -5.24 -5.76
CA PRO A 45 -10.34 -6.12 -4.73
C PRO A 45 -9.45 -7.32 -4.36
N GLU A 46 -8.54 -7.74 -5.25
CA GLU A 46 -7.51 -8.77 -4.99
C GLU A 46 -6.24 -8.19 -4.36
N PHE A 47 -6.34 -6.96 -3.86
CA PHE A 47 -5.28 -6.20 -3.18
C PHE A 47 -4.03 -5.96 -4.04
N THR A 48 -4.21 -5.90 -5.36
CA THR A 48 -3.10 -5.64 -6.30
C THR A 48 -3.03 -4.14 -6.59
N PHE A 49 -1.82 -3.58 -6.61
CA PHE A 49 -1.63 -2.17 -6.93
C PHE A 49 -2.08 -1.89 -8.39
N THR A 50 -2.79 -0.79 -8.59
CA THR A 50 -3.40 -0.45 -9.89
C THR A 50 -2.52 0.42 -10.79
N GLY A 51 -1.35 0.86 -10.30
CA GLY A 51 -0.56 1.88 -11.02
C GLY A 51 -1.13 3.29 -10.84
N SER A 52 -1.95 3.53 -9.81
CA SER A 52 -2.49 4.86 -9.53
C SER A 52 -2.52 5.19 -8.04
N CYS A 53 -2.27 6.45 -7.70
CA CYS A 53 -2.40 6.95 -6.34
C CYS A 53 -3.16 8.28 -6.30
N ILE A 54 -3.73 8.57 -5.13
CA ILE A 54 -4.34 9.84 -4.80
C ILE A 54 -3.41 10.54 -3.79
N VAL A 55 -3.07 11.79 -4.07
CA VAL A 55 -2.25 12.64 -3.21
C VAL A 55 -3.12 13.77 -2.69
N HIS A 56 -3.18 13.91 -1.37
CA HIS A 56 -3.84 15.01 -0.70
C HIS A 56 -2.82 16.09 -0.37
N MET A 57 -2.91 17.20 -1.08
CA MET A 57 -2.07 18.37 -0.85
C MET A 57 -2.67 19.27 0.23
N THR A 58 -1.82 20.08 0.86
CA THR A 58 -2.25 21.09 1.84
C THR A 58 -3.11 22.18 1.23
N SER A 59 -2.86 22.54 -0.03
CA SER A 59 -3.56 23.62 -0.73
C SER A 59 -3.87 23.29 -2.18
N PRO A 60 -4.90 23.93 -2.78
CA PRO A 60 -5.21 23.76 -4.20
C PRO A 60 -4.12 24.30 -5.15
N GLU A 61 -3.34 25.29 -4.71
CA GLU A 61 -2.24 25.88 -5.48
C GLU A 61 -1.05 24.91 -5.57
N THR A 62 -0.71 24.24 -4.46
CA THR A 62 0.34 23.20 -4.46
C THR A 62 -0.07 21.99 -5.29
N ALA A 63 -1.36 21.62 -5.27
CA ALA A 63 -1.91 20.63 -6.18
C ALA A 63 -1.77 21.03 -7.66
N LYS A 64 -2.02 22.30 -7.99
CA LYS A 64 -1.81 22.83 -9.35
C LYS A 64 -0.35 22.71 -9.77
N SER A 65 0.59 23.17 -8.94
CA SER A 65 2.02 23.08 -9.23
C SER A 65 2.48 21.64 -9.43
N LEU A 66 1.96 20.70 -8.63
CA LEU A 66 2.27 19.28 -8.78
C LEU A 66 1.75 18.74 -10.13
N ILE A 67 0.53 19.09 -10.54
CA ILE A 67 -0.05 18.69 -11.82
C ILE A 67 0.76 19.27 -12.98
N ASP A 68 1.00 20.58 -12.97
CA ASP A 68 1.70 21.29 -14.04
C ASP A 68 3.13 20.74 -14.22
N TYR A 69 3.80 20.40 -13.13
CA TYR A 69 5.13 19.78 -13.18
C TYR A 69 5.09 18.32 -13.63
N SER A 70 4.18 17.51 -13.11
CA SER A 70 4.27 16.04 -13.18
C SER A 70 3.54 15.44 -14.39
N HIS A 71 2.57 16.15 -14.96
CA HIS A 71 1.78 15.63 -16.08
C HIS A 71 2.67 15.32 -17.29
N ARG A 72 2.57 14.10 -17.83
CA ARG A 72 3.38 13.58 -18.95
C ARG A 72 4.88 13.45 -18.68
N ARG A 73 5.30 13.40 -17.42
CA ARG A 73 6.69 13.03 -17.08
C ARG A 73 6.83 11.53 -16.90
N LEU A 74 8.07 11.07 -17.02
CA LEU A 74 8.43 9.68 -16.83
C LEU A 74 8.82 9.43 -15.38
N LEU A 75 8.26 8.38 -14.78
CA LEU A 75 8.68 7.84 -13.50
C LEU A 75 8.91 6.34 -13.65
N GLY A 76 10.15 5.89 -13.44
CA GLY A 76 10.51 4.48 -13.61
C GLY A 76 10.22 3.93 -15.02
N GLY A 77 10.32 4.78 -16.06
CA GLY A 77 10.03 4.41 -17.45
C GLY A 77 8.56 4.50 -17.85
N ASN A 78 7.64 4.79 -16.91
CA ASN A 78 6.22 4.93 -17.22
C ASN A 78 5.82 6.39 -17.36
N LEU A 79 4.98 6.69 -18.37
CA LEU A 79 4.41 8.01 -18.58
C LEU A 79 3.28 8.26 -17.59
N MET A 80 3.46 9.26 -16.73
CA MET A 80 2.46 9.62 -15.73
C MET A 80 1.39 10.53 -16.31
N LYS A 81 0.15 10.29 -15.92
CA LYS A 81 -0.98 11.18 -16.17
C LYS A 81 -1.47 11.72 -14.83
N VAL A 82 -1.43 13.03 -14.67
CA VAL A 82 -1.76 13.69 -13.41
C VAL A 82 -2.94 14.64 -13.62
N ASN A 83 -4.01 14.49 -12.83
CA ASN A 83 -5.22 15.30 -12.94
C ASN A 83 -5.81 15.61 -11.56
N TYR A 84 -6.68 16.61 -11.47
CA TYR A 84 -7.50 16.85 -10.28
C TYR A 84 -8.51 15.73 -10.05
N VAL A 85 -8.76 15.40 -8.78
CA VAL A 85 -9.90 14.57 -8.40
C VAL A 85 -11.14 15.46 -8.28
N SER A 86 -12.17 15.17 -9.08
CA SER A 86 -13.46 15.85 -8.99
C SER A 86 -14.16 15.51 -7.68
N MET A 87 -14.22 16.45 -6.75
CA MET A 87 -15.02 16.29 -5.53
C MET A 87 -16.46 16.70 -5.81
N LYS A 88 -17.40 15.78 -5.59
CA LYS A 88 -18.82 16.11 -5.46
C LYS A 88 -19.05 16.46 -3.99
N SER A 89 -18.83 17.72 -3.62
CA SER A 89 -19.14 18.34 -2.31
C SER A 89 -18.87 17.45 -1.08
N GLY A 90 -17.71 17.61 -0.46
CA GLY A 90 -17.34 16.96 0.80
C GLY A 90 -15.92 17.34 1.23
N GLU A 91 -15.56 17.05 2.48
CA GLU A 91 -14.20 17.27 2.95
C GLU A 91 -13.20 16.35 2.21
N PRO A 92 -11.99 16.83 1.89
CA PRO A 92 -11.01 16.07 1.12
C PRO A 92 -10.63 14.72 1.78
N GLY A 93 -10.69 14.64 3.11
CA GLY A 93 -10.43 13.40 3.85
C GLY A 93 -11.50 12.33 3.63
N GLU A 94 -12.78 12.72 3.61
CA GLU A 94 -13.89 11.79 3.35
C GLU A 94 -13.88 11.29 1.90
N ALA A 95 -13.53 12.17 0.96
CA ALA A 95 -13.36 11.78 -0.43
C ALA A 95 -12.22 10.75 -0.58
N LEU A 96 -11.15 10.89 0.20
CA LEU A 96 -10.01 9.98 0.18
C LEU A 96 -10.34 8.60 0.76
N ASN A 97 -11.23 8.53 1.77
CA ASN A 97 -11.72 7.25 2.32
C ASN A 97 -12.36 6.34 1.26
N LYS A 98 -12.97 6.90 0.21
CA LYS A 98 -13.54 6.11 -0.90
C LYS A 98 -12.49 5.36 -1.73
N PHE A 99 -11.24 5.82 -1.67
CA PHE A 99 -10.12 5.22 -2.40
C PHE A 99 -9.24 4.33 -1.53
N ARG A 100 -9.39 4.40 -0.19
CA ARG A 100 -8.66 3.54 0.75
C ARG A 100 -9.19 2.10 0.68
N SER A 101 -8.27 1.14 0.69
CA SER A 101 -8.63 -0.26 0.88
C SER A 101 -9.09 -0.49 2.33
N PRO A 102 -10.26 -1.10 2.57
CA PRO A 102 -10.78 -1.31 3.92
C PRO A 102 -9.83 -2.15 4.78
N GLU A 103 -9.06 -3.05 4.17
CA GLU A 103 -8.10 -3.91 4.87
C GLU A 103 -6.92 -3.12 5.47
N LEU A 104 -6.61 -1.93 4.93
CA LEU A 104 -5.56 -1.02 5.44
C LEU A 104 -6.07 -0.03 6.48
N MET A 105 -7.39 0.08 6.65
CA MET A 105 -7.96 0.82 7.76
C MET A 105 -7.82 -0.05 9.00
N SER A 106 -7.33 0.52 10.10
CA SER A 106 -7.38 -0.14 11.40
C SER A 106 -8.68 0.26 12.08
N VAL A 107 -9.35 -0.69 12.72
CA VAL A 107 -10.53 -0.39 13.55
C VAL A 107 -10.15 0.44 14.79
N ALA A 108 -8.88 0.37 15.22
CA ALA A 108 -8.37 1.02 16.43
C ALA A 108 -7.51 2.27 16.17
N ASP A 109 -7.02 2.48 14.93
CA ASP A 109 -6.16 3.61 14.57
C ASP A 109 -6.77 4.34 13.36
N PRO A 110 -7.14 5.63 13.47
CA PRO A 110 -7.65 6.42 12.34
C PRO A 110 -6.60 6.64 11.25
N VAL A 111 -5.32 6.37 11.53
CA VAL A 111 -4.21 6.47 10.58
C VAL A 111 -4.10 5.16 9.79
N SER A 112 -4.04 5.28 8.46
CA SER A 112 -3.84 4.13 7.57
C SER A 112 -2.61 3.31 7.99
N ALA A 113 -2.76 1.98 8.04
CA ALA A 113 -1.64 1.07 8.30
C ALA A 113 -0.69 0.92 7.09
N ALA A 114 -0.89 1.72 6.04
CA ALA A 114 0.03 1.83 4.91
C ALA A 114 1.46 2.08 5.40
N SER A 115 2.42 1.43 4.75
CA SER A 115 3.88 1.42 5.03
C SER A 115 4.31 0.65 6.28
N ARG A 116 3.38 0.36 7.17
CA ARG A 116 3.56 -0.55 8.31
C ARG A 116 2.95 -1.93 8.08
N SER A 117 2.33 -2.12 6.91
CA SER A 117 1.70 -3.38 6.52
C SER A 117 2.51 -4.10 5.46
N VAL A 118 2.46 -5.43 5.49
CA VAL A 118 3.16 -6.33 4.58
C VAL A 118 2.16 -7.29 3.96
N VAL A 119 2.23 -7.47 2.66
CA VAL A 119 1.52 -8.55 1.97
C VAL A 119 2.44 -9.77 1.89
N ILE A 120 1.92 -10.92 2.31
CA ILE A 120 2.57 -12.22 2.17
C ILE A 120 1.74 -13.08 1.23
N VAL A 121 2.35 -13.55 0.15
CA VAL A 121 1.78 -14.48 -0.84
C VAL A 121 2.64 -15.74 -0.85
N GLY A 122 2.03 -16.91 -1.05
CA GLY A 122 2.78 -18.15 -1.26
C GLY A 122 2.46 -19.27 -0.27
N PHE A 123 1.67 -18.97 0.76
CA PHE A 123 1.12 -20.01 1.62
C PHE A 123 0.12 -20.91 0.86
N PRO A 124 -0.08 -22.17 1.28
CA PRO A 124 -1.13 -23.02 0.74
C PRO A 124 -2.53 -22.39 0.82
N GLN A 125 -3.44 -22.76 -0.08
CA GLN A 125 -4.78 -22.15 -0.15
C GLN A 125 -5.61 -22.31 1.14
N LYS A 126 -5.40 -23.39 1.90
CA LYS A 126 -6.13 -23.68 3.17
C LYS A 126 -5.40 -23.19 4.43
N THR A 127 -4.40 -22.32 4.28
CA THR A 127 -3.70 -21.73 5.41
C THR A 127 -4.64 -20.80 6.19
N THR A 128 -4.66 -20.94 7.51
CA THR A 128 -5.42 -20.08 8.42
C THR A 128 -4.54 -18.98 8.99
N VAL A 129 -5.17 -17.95 9.58
CA VAL A 129 -4.47 -16.86 10.27
C VAL A 129 -3.53 -17.39 11.37
N ASP A 130 -3.98 -18.38 12.14
CA ASP A 130 -3.16 -18.98 13.22
C ASP A 130 -1.87 -19.63 12.71
N ILE A 131 -1.91 -20.25 11.53
CA ILE A 131 -0.73 -20.86 10.92
C ILE A 131 0.25 -19.77 10.49
N VAL A 132 -0.24 -18.67 9.90
CA VAL A 132 0.60 -17.52 9.53
C VAL A 132 1.22 -16.90 10.77
N MET A 133 0.44 -16.66 11.82
CA MET A 133 0.91 -16.15 13.11
C MET A 133 1.96 -17.06 13.73
N GLY A 134 1.69 -18.37 13.77
CA GLY A 134 2.65 -19.36 14.26
C GLY A 134 3.96 -19.33 13.48
N TYR A 135 3.89 -19.24 12.15
CA TYR A 135 5.06 -19.14 11.29
C TYR A 135 5.87 -17.85 11.53
N LEU A 136 5.22 -16.69 11.63
CA LEU A 136 5.87 -15.42 11.94
C LEU A 136 6.59 -15.47 13.30
N ARG A 137 5.95 -16.06 14.31
CA ARG A 137 6.52 -16.23 15.66
C ARG A 137 7.78 -17.09 15.67
N THR A 138 7.93 -18.06 14.75
CA THR A 138 9.16 -18.87 14.66
C THR A 138 10.42 -18.06 14.33
N LYS A 139 10.24 -16.85 13.78
CA LYS A 139 11.32 -15.90 13.47
C LYS A 139 11.26 -14.63 14.32
N ASN A 140 10.53 -14.65 15.44
CA ASN A 140 10.35 -13.52 16.36
C ASN A 140 9.68 -12.28 15.71
N PHE A 141 8.68 -12.51 14.85
CA PHE A 141 7.82 -11.43 14.34
C PHE A 141 6.45 -11.48 15.00
N PHE A 142 6.04 -10.34 15.54
CA PHE A 142 4.79 -10.16 16.28
C PHE A 142 3.99 -9.04 15.60
N PRO A 143 2.95 -9.37 14.81
CA PRO A 143 2.00 -8.38 14.31
C PRO A 143 1.34 -7.63 15.49
N ILE A 144 0.73 -6.47 15.22
CA ILE A 144 0.14 -5.63 16.27
C ILE A 144 -0.85 -6.45 17.11
N GLU A 145 -0.55 -6.69 18.39
CA GLU A 145 -1.35 -7.58 19.24
C GLU A 145 -2.67 -6.93 19.70
N SER A 146 -2.72 -5.61 19.74
CA SER A 146 -3.86 -4.83 20.24
C SER A 146 -5.02 -4.69 19.25
N VAL A 147 -4.90 -5.23 18.03
CA VAL A 147 -5.92 -5.06 16.97
C VAL A 147 -6.33 -6.42 16.39
N PRO A 148 -7.64 -6.74 16.36
CA PRO A 148 -8.15 -8.02 15.86
C PRO A 148 -7.90 -8.26 14.36
N ASP A 149 -7.54 -7.22 13.61
CA ASP A 149 -7.26 -7.25 12.18
C ASP A 149 -5.75 -7.18 11.84
N SER A 150 -4.89 -7.54 12.80
CA SER A 150 -3.43 -7.51 12.62
C SER A 150 -2.94 -8.48 11.54
N VAL A 151 -3.69 -9.55 11.28
CA VAL A 151 -3.49 -10.43 10.13
C VAL A 151 -4.82 -10.66 9.42
N VAL A 152 -4.92 -10.19 8.18
CA VAL A 152 -6.14 -10.27 7.37
C VAL A 152 -5.92 -11.20 6.18
N PRO A 153 -6.74 -12.25 6.00
CA PRO A 153 -6.73 -13.02 4.76
C PRO A 153 -7.24 -12.15 3.60
N LEU A 154 -6.46 -12.06 2.53
CA LEU A 154 -6.80 -11.27 1.35
C LEU A 154 -7.38 -12.15 0.25
N ARG A 155 -8.29 -11.57 -0.54
CA ARG A 155 -8.85 -12.24 -1.71
C ARG A 155 -7.75 -12.52 -2.75
N THR A 156 -7.75 -13.72 -3.29
CA THR A 156 -6.89 -14.14 -4.40
C THR A 156 -7.70 -14.28 -5.70
N LYS A 157 -7.00 -14.39 -6.83
CA LYS A 157 -7.63 -14.64 -8.13
C LYS A 157 -8.37 -15.98 -8.12
N SER A 158 -9.41 -16.10 -8.96
CA SER A 158 -10.05 -17.40 -9.21
C SER A 158 -8.99 -18.42 -9.65
N MET A 159 -9.00 -19.61 -9.06
CA MET A 159 -8.00 -20.69 -9.26
C MET A 159 -6.58 -20.43 -8.71
N ALA A 160 -6.37 -19.46 -7.81
CA ALA A 160 -5.08 -19.32 -7.15
C ALA A 160 -4.76 -20.55 -6.27
N VAL A 161 -3.59 -21.15 -6.50
CA VAL A 161 -3.07 -22.30 -5.72
C VAL A 161 -2.49 -21.89 -4.37
N VAL A 162 -2.22 -20.59 -4.19
CA VAL A 162 -1.68 -20.00 -2.96
C VAL A 162 -2.64 -18.98 -2.36
N SER A 163 -2.55 -18.82 -1.05
CA SER A 163 -3.24 -17.79 -0.27
C SER A 163 -2.39 -16.52 -0.16
N LYS A 164 -3.06 -15.42 0.20
CA LYS A 164 -2.49 -14.10 0.38
C LYS A 164 -2.98 -13.53 1.72
N PHE A 165 -2.08 -12.90 2.46
CA PHE A 165 -2.39 -12.27 3.76
C PHE A 165 -1.81 -10.86 3.81
N LEU A 166 -2.50 -9.98 4.51
CA LEU A 166 -2.01 -8.68 4.96
C LEU A 166 -1.63 -8.79 6.42
N VAL A 167 -0.42 -8.37 6.77
CA VAL A 167 0.10 -8.39 8.14
C VAL A 167 0.46 -6.97 8.53
N LYS A 168 -0.13 -6.46 9.61
CA LYS A 168 0.09 -5.11 10.14
C LYS A 168 1.11 -5.15 11.28
N PHE A 169 2.13 -4.31 11.21
CA PHE A 169 3.16 -4.14 12.23
C PHE A 169 3.05 -2.78 12.91
N GLU A 170 3.63 -2.65 14.10
CA GLU A 170 3.59 -1.40 14.86
C GLU A 170 4.39 -0.29 14.15
N SER A 171 5.49 -0.68 13.49
CA SER A 171 6.41 0.24 12.82
C SER A 171 6.75 -0.17 11.37
N GLU A 172 7.14 0.82 10.56
CA GLU A 172 7.66 0.61 9.21
C GLU A 172 8.96 -0.22 9.22
N SER A 173 9.81 0.00 10.22
CA SER A 173 11.06 -0.74 10.40
C SER A 173 10.83 -2.25 10.55
N GLU A 174 9.78 -2.65 11.28
CA GLU A 174 9.40 -4.06 11.43
C GLU A 174 8.82 -4.65 10.15
N ALA A 175 7.98 -3.90 9.44
CA ALA A 175 7.47 -4.31 8.14
C ALA A 175 8.62 -4.63 7.17
N TRP A 176 9.63 -3.76 7.11
CA TRP A 176 10.82 -3.99 6.31
C TRP A 176 11.70 -5.16 6.80
N ARG A 177 11.83 -5.35 8.11
CA ARG A 177 12.51 -6.54 8.67
C ARG A 177 11.79 -7.84 8.30
N CYS A 178 10.46 -7.81 8.28
CA CYS A 178 9.63 -8.95 7.88
C CYS A 178 9.88 -9.29 6.40
N VAL A 179 9.84 -8.28 5.52
CA VAL A 179 10.18 -8.46 4.09
C VAL A 179 11.56 -9.08 3.92
N ARG A 180 12.60 -8.54 4.57
CA ARG A 180 13.96 -9.08 4.44
C ARG A 180 14.12 -10.52 4.96
N THR A 181 13.33 -10.91 5.96
CA THR A 181 13.39 -12.25 6.53
C THR A 181 12.66 -13.28 5.67
N PHE A 182 11.49 -12.92 5.13
CA PHE A 182 10.57 -13.88 4.54
C PHE A 182 10.45 -13.79 3.01
N HIS A 183 10.86 -12.70 2.38
CA HIS A 183 10.82 -12.60 0.93
C HIS A 183 11.78 -13.63 0.30
N ASN A 184 11.27 -14.44 -0.62
CA ASN A 184 11.93 -15.60 -1.23
C ASN A 184 12.33 -16.71 -0.24
N ALA A 185 11.85 -16.68 1.00
CA ALA A 185 12.05 -17.77 1.94
C ALA A 185 11.15 -18.97 1.58
N ASP A 186 11.64 -20.17 1.87
CA ASP A 186 10.89 -21.40 1.67
C ASP A 186 9.96 -21.67 2.86
N TYR A 187 8.70 -21.97 2.54
CA TYR A 187 7.71 -22.50 3.45
C TYR A 187 7.56 -24.01 3.19
N THR A 188 8.01 -24.83 4.13
CA THR A 188 7.89 -26.29 4.04
C THR A 188 6.48 -26.74 4.38
N TRP A 189 5.74 -27.18 3.37
CA TRP A 189 4.41 -27.72 3.53
C TRP A 189 4.48 -29.20 3.92
N LYS A 190 4.59 -29.46 5.24
CA LYS A 190 4.80 -30.81 5.80
C LYS A 190 3.84 -31.88 5.26
N LYS A 191 2.60 -31.50 4.91
CA LYS A 191 1.58 -32.43 4.41
C LYS A 191 1.93 -33.04 3.05
N TYR A 192 2.61 -32.29 2.18
CA TYR A 192 2.94 -32.72 0.81
C TYR A 192 4.44 -32.82 0.56
N GLY A 193 5.28 -32.45 1.54
CA GLY A 193 6.74 -32.47 1.39
C GLY A 193 7.27 -31.43 0.40
N GLU A 194 6.45 -30.44 0.04
CA GLU A 194 6.80 -29.40 -0.93
C GLU A 194 7.28 -28.13 -0.24
N ASN A 195 8.20 -27.41 -0.89
CA ASN A 195 8.64 -26.09 -0.47
C ASN A 195 7.98 -25.04 -1.36
N LEU A 196 7.24 -24.12 -0.75
CA LEU A 196 6.60 -23.01 -1.43
C LEU A 196 7.37 -21.73 -1.14
N LYS A 197 7.71 -20.97 -2.18
CA LYS A 197 8.38 -19.68 -2.02
C LYS A 197 7.41 -18.61 -1.57
N LEU A 198 7.76 -17.90 -0.51
CA LEU A 198 7.00 -16.75 -0.05
C LEU A 198 7.42 -15.49 -0.80
N GLN A 199 6.44 -14.76 -1.31
CA GLN A 199 6.60 -13.43 -1.85
C GLN A 199 6.07 -12.42 -0.84
N VAL A 200 6.95 -11.58 -0.34
CA VAL A 200 6.67 -10.64 0.75
C VAL A 200 7.01 -9.22 0.32
N SER A 201 6.08 -8.28 0.50
CA SER A 201 6.29 -6.88 0.08
C SER A 201 5.60 -5.90 1.02
N VAL A 202 6.23 -4.75 1.30
CA VAL A 202 5.58 -3.65 2.01
C VAL A 202 4.44 -3.09 1.17
N VAL A 203 3.36 -2.71 1.84
CA VAL A 203 2.18 -2.12 1.24
C VAL A 203 2.19 -0.64 1.49
N TYR A 204 2.31 0.15 0.43
CA TYR A 204 2.02 1.59 0.44
C TYR A 204 0.57 1.84 0.07
#